data_AF-A0A7C6MYA8-F1
#
_entry.id   AF-A0A7C6MYA8-F1
#
_cell.length_a   1.000
_cell.length_b   1.000
_cell.length_c   1.000
_cell.angle_alpha   90.00
_cell.angle_beta   90.00
_cell.angle_gamma   90.00
#
_symmetry.space_group_name_H-M   'P 1'
#
loop_
_entity.id
_entity.type
_entity.pdbx_description
1 polymer ?
#
loop_
_entity_poly.entity_id
_entity_poly.type
_entity_poly.pdbx_seq_one_letter_code
_entity_poly.pdbx_strand_id
1 'polypeptide(L)'
;IYFLIPVKVKYLAMISGGVYIINIIQNIVAGNYFGIITIIVSMANFLIFFFATRNYRRISPREYERKAKFRKQMKAGMNFGHHTNANGHHVVARHKCSTCGKTEHDDDQLEFRFCSKCDGNYEYCMEHLFTHEHVKK
;
A
#
# COMPACT_ATOMS: atom_id res chain seq x y z
N ILE A 1 -4.37 -28.71 -37.28
CA ILE A 1 -3.04 -28.11 -36.97
C ILE A 1 -3.02 -27.34 -35.63
N TYR A 2 -4.17 -26.96 -35.05
CA TYR A 2 -4.24 -26.24 -33.76
C TYR A 2 -3.88 -27.03 -32.48
N PHE A 3 -3.43 -28.28 -32.58
CA PHE A 3 -3.10 -29.13 -31.43
C PHE A 3 -1.64 -29.60 -31.40
N LEU A 4 -0.83 -29.25 -32.41
CA LEU A 4 0.53 -29.80 -32.57
C LEU A 4 1.62 -28.87 -32.00
N ILE A 5 1.34 -27.57 -31.90
CA ILE A 5 2.26 -26.57 -31.33
C ILE A 5 1.50 -25.79 -30.25
N PRO A 6 1.88 -25.90 -28.97
CA PRO A 6 1.28 -25.09 -27.91
C PRO A 6 1.72 -23.64 -28.06
N VAL A 7 0.96 -22.84 -28.82
CA VAL A 7 1.17 -21.41 -28.94
C VAL A 7 0.41 -20.70 -27.83
N LYS A 8 1.10 -19.83 -27.06
CA LYS A 8 0.44 -19.03 -26.03
C LYS A 8 -0.63 -18.15 -26.67
N VAL A 9 -1.85 -18.16 -26.13
CA VAL A 9 -3.01 -17.40 -26.62
C VAL A 9 -2.70 -15.90 -26.81
N LYS A 10 -1.80 -15.33 -26.01
CA LYS A 10 -1.33 -13.94 -26.16
C LYS A 10 -0.76 -13.61 -27.55
N TYR A 11 -0.07 -14.56 -28.19
CA TYR A 11 0.51 -14.35 -29.52
C TYR A 11 -0.56 -14.44 -30.61
N LEU A 12 -1.50 -15.39 -30.47
CA LEU A 12 -2.64 -15.52 -31.37
C LEU A 12 -3.55 -14.29 -31.30
N ALA A 13 -3.78 -13.76 -30.09
CA ALA A 13 -4.52 -12.52 -29.88
C ALA A 13 -3.83 -11.31 -30.51
N MET A 14 -2.49 -11.24 -30.46
CA MET A 14 -1.73 -10.15 -31.07
C MET A 14 -1.78 -10.20 -32.61
N ILE A 15 -1.64 -11.39 -33.21
CA ILE A 15 -1.72 -11.56 -34.67
C ILE A 15 -3.14 -11.26 -35.17
N SER A 16 -4.16 -11.86 -34.56
CA SER A 16 -5.56 -11.63 -34.93
C SER A 16 -5.98 -10.17 -34.74
N GLY A 17 -5.58 -9.54 -33.62
CA GLY A 17 -5.79 -8.11 -33.39
C GLY A 17 -5.14 -7.23 -34.45
N GLY A 18 -3.90 -7.54 -34.86
CA GLY A 18 -3.21 -6.84 -35.94
C GLY A 18 -3.94 -6.95 -37.27
N VAL A 19 -4.43 -8.15 -37.63
CA VAL A 19 -5.23 -8.36 -38.84
C VAL A 19 -6.53 -7.54 -38.79
N TYR A 20 -7.23 -7.48 -37.66
CA TYR A 20 -8.43 -6.65 -37.54
C TYR A 20 -8.14 -5.16 -37.71
N ILE A 21 -7.03 -4.65 -37.16
CA ILE A 21 -6.63 -3.24 -37.33
C ILE A 21 -6.36 -2.92 -38.80
N ILE A 22 -5.64 -3.80 -39.51
CA ILE A 22 -5.37 -3.62 -40.95
C ILE A 22 -6.69 -3.61 -41.74
N ASN A 23 -7.62 -4.53 -41.45
CA ASN A 23 -8.94 -4.56 -42.08
C ASN A 23 -9.72 -3.27 -41.80
N ILE A 24 -9.69 -2.74 -40.58
CA ILE A 24 -10.34 -1.46 -40.25
C ILE A 24 -9.74 -0.32 -41.09
N ILE A 25 -8.41 -0.22 -41.18
CA ILE A 25 -7.74 0.81 -41.99
C ILE A 25 -8.11 0.69 -43.48
N GLN A 26 -8.11 -0.54 -44.02
CA GLN A 26 -8.50 -0.78 -45.41
C GLN A 26 -9.96 -0.41 -45.68
N ASN A 27 -10.89 -0.72 -44.77
CA ASN A 27 -12.29 -0.35 -44.89
C ASN A 27 -12.51 1.16 -44.77
N ILE A 28 -11.72 1.86 -43.94
CA ILE A 28 -11.73 3.33 -43.85
C ILE A 28 -11.28 3.95 -45.18
N VAL A 29 -10.16 3.48 -45.75
CA VAL A 29 -9.64 3.98 -47.04
C VAL A 29 -10.62 3.71 -48.20
N ALA A 30 -11.32 2.58 -48.16
CA ALA A 30 -12.34 2.24 -49.15
C ALA A 30 -13.70 2.95 -48.93
N GLY A 31 -13.85 3.76 -47.87
CA GLY A 31 -15.12 4.43 -47.54
C GLY A 31 -16.24 3.46 -47.09
N ASN A 32 -15.92 2.22 -46.76
CA ASN A 32 -16.89 1.20 -46.37
C ASN A 32 -17.08 1.14 -44.84
N TYR A 33 -17.95 2.00 -44.34
CA TYR A 33 -18.27 2.06 -42.90
C TYR A 33 -19.03 0.81 -42.39
N PHE A 34 -19.76 0.10 -43.25
CA PHE A 34 -20.47 -1.12 -42.87
C PHE A 34 -19.51 -2.25 -42.47
N GLY A 35 -18.37 -2.37 -43.15
CA GLY A 35 -17.32 -3.35 -42.80
C GLY A 35 -16.70 -3.11 -41.43
N ILE A 36 -16.65 -1.85 -40.97
CA ILE A 36 -16.12 -1.51 -39.64
C ILE A 36 -17.11 -1.87 -38.54
N ILE A 37 -18.40 -1.59 -38.77
CA ILE A 37 -19.47 -1.86 -37.81
C ILE A 37 -19.58 -3.36 -37.53
N THR A 38 -19.49 -4.21 -38.55
CA THR A 38 -19.56 -5.67 -38.37
C THR A 38 -18.42 -6.21 -37.52
N ILE A 39 -17.19 -5.71 -37.72
CA ILE A 39 -16.02 -6.06 -36.90
C ILE A 39 -16.28 -5.68 -35.44
N ILE A 40 -16.74 -4.45 -35.18
CA ILE A 40 -17.03 -3.97 -33.81
C ILE A 40 -18.14 -4.80 -33.16
N VAL A 41 -19.23 -5.07 -33.87
CA VAL A 41 -20.36 -5.87 -33.35
C VAL A 41 -19.92 -7.30 -33.01
N SER A 42 -19.08 -7.92 -33.85
CA SER A 42 -18.53 -9.25 -33.56
C SER A 42 -17.67 -9.28 -32.29
N MET A 43 -16.95 -8.20 -32.00
CA MET A 43 -16.12 -8.05 -30.81
C MET A 43 -16.89 -7.52 -29.59
N ALA A 44 -18.09 -6.96 -29.78
CA ALA A 44 -18.84 -6.27 -28.74
C ALA A 44 -19.15 -7.18 -27.56
N ASN A 45 -19.53 -8.44 -27.80
CA ASN A 45 -19.79 -9.42 -26.74
C ASN A 45 -18.56 -9.62 -25.85
N PHE A 46 -17.38 -9.82 -26.46
CA PHE A 46 -16.13 -9.96 -25.72
C PHE A 46 -15.80 -8.70 -24.92
N LEU A 47 -15.94 -7.53 -25.54
CA LEU A 47 -15.66 -6.25 -24.88
C LEU A 47 -16.60 -6.04 -23.68
N ILE A 48 -17.90 -6.26 -23.84
CA ILE A 48 -18.88 -6.13 -22.76
C ILE A 48 -18.51 -7.03 -21.57
N PHE A 49 -18.24 -8.31 -21.79
CA PHE A 49 -17.84 -9.21 -20.69
C PHE A 49 -16.49 -8.85 -20.09
N PHE A 50 -15.53 -8.43 -20.93
CA PHE A 50 -14.20 -8.02 -20.48
C PHE A 50 -14.28 -6.78 -19.58
N PHE A 51 -15.03 -5.75 -19.99
CA PHE A 51 -15.24 -4.55 -19.18
C PHE A 51 -16.11 -4.85 -17.95
N ALA A 52 -17.19 -5.63 -18.05
CA ALA A 52 -18.06 -5.92 -16.91
C ALA A 52 -17.35 -6.75 -15.81
N THR A 53 -16.50 -7.71 -16.19
CA THR A 53 -15.87 -8.66 -15.25
C THR A 53 -14.52 -8.16 -14.74
N ARG A 54 -13.89 -7.19 -15.42
CA ARG A 54 -12.58 -6.69 -15.01
C ARG A 54 -12.71 -5.93 -13.70
N ASN A 55 -12.08 -6.45 -12.66
CA ASN A 55 -12.11 -5.85 -11.33
C ASN A 55 -11.44 -4.47 -11.34
N TYR A 56 -12.26 -3.42 -11.41
CA TYR A 56 -11.84 -2.02 -11.32
C TYR A 56 -11.55 -1.54 -9.89
N ARG A 57 -11.61 -2.41 -8.87
CA ARG A 57 -11.30 -2.03 -7.47
C ARG A 57 -10.00 -1.26 -7.32
N ARG A 58 -8.99 -1.60 -8.13
CA ARG A 58 -7.67 -0.96 -8.17
C ARG A 58 -7.71 0.56 -8.39
N ILE A 59 -8.77 1.06 -9.03
CA ILE A 59 -8.95 2.46 -9.44
C ILE A 59 -10.11 3.11 -8.65
N SER A 60 -10.68 2.41 -7.67
CA SER A 60 -11.77 2.97 -6.86
C SER A 60 -11.28 4.17 -6.05
N PRO A 61 -11.84 5.38 -6.25
CA PRO A 61 -11.45 6.58 -5.51
C PRO A 61 -11.62 6.39 -3.99
N ARG A 62 -12.62 5.57 -3.59
CA ARG A 62 -12.90 5.24 -2.20
C ARG A 62 -11.80 4.37 -1.56
N GLU A 63 -11.19 3.47 -2.33
CA GLU A 63 -10.04 2.69 -1.84
C GLU A 63 -8.79 3.58 -1.66
N TYR A 64 -8.59 4.55 -2.54
CA TYR A 64 -7.47 5.49 -2.44
C TYR A 64 -7.60 6.38 -1.21
N GLU A 65 -8.78 6.97 -0.99
CA GLU A 65 -9.08 7.77 0.20
C GLU A 65 -8.91 6.96 1.49
N ARG A 66 -9.40 5.72 1.51
CA ARG A 66 -9.22 4.82 2.67
C ARG A 66 -7.74 4.56 2.97
N LYS A 67 -6.94 4.26 1.94
CA LYS A 67 -5.49 4.07 2.10
C LYS A 67 -4.80 5.34 2.58
N ALA A 68 -5.20 6.51 2.08
CA ALA A 68 -4.64 7.79 2.49
C ALA A 68 -4.97 8.11 3.96
N LYS A 69 -6.23 7.92 4.38
CA LYS A 69 -6.65 8.10 5.79
C LYS A 69 -5.89 7.16 6.73
N PHE A 70 -5.77 5.88 6.37
CA PHE A 70 -5.02 4.91 7.17
C PHE A 70 -3.54 5.31 7.34
N ARG A 71 -2.87 5.71 6.23
CA ARG A 71 -1.49 6.19 6.30
C ARG A 71 -1.34 7.42 7.19
N LYS A 72 -2.29 8.37 7.13
CA LYS A 72 -2.28 9.57 7.96
C LYS A 72 -2.44 9.23 9.45
N GLN A 73 -3.34 8.31 9.80
CA GLN A 73 -3.55 7.86 11.18
C GLN A 73 -2.33 7.12 11.73
N MET A 74 -1.73 6.22 10.94
CA MET A 74 -0.49 5.53 11.31
C MET A 74 0.66 6.51 11.60
N LYS A 75 0.83 7.53 10.74
CA LYS A 75 1.87 8.56 10.93
C LYS A 75 1.59 9.46 12.14
N ALA A 76 0.32 9.76 12.41
CA ALA A 76 -0.07 10.53 13.59
C ALA A 76 0.28 9.80 14.90
N GLY A 77 0.08 8.47 14.97
CA GLY A 77 0.46 7.66 16.13
C GLY A 77 1.98 7.58 16.36
N MET A 78 2.78 7.68 15.29
CA MET A 78 4.25 7.70 15.40
C MET A 78 4.82 9.00 15.97
N ASN A 79 4.08 10.12 15.92
CA ASN A 79 4.58 11.41 16.37
C ASN A 79 4.36 11.69 17.87
N PHE A 80 3.78 10.75 18.63
CA PHE A 80 3.49 10.93 20.05
C PHE A 80 4.66 10.52 20.98
N GLY A 81 5.76 9.99 20.44
CA GLY A 81 6.89 9.56 21.25
C GLY A 81 7.85 10.68 21.66
N HIS A 82 8.79 10.34 22.54
CA HIS A 82 9.86 11.22 22.96
C HIS A 82 10.92 11.39 21.86
N HIS A 83 11.31 12.62 21.56
CA HIS A 83 12.38 12.89 20.60
C HIS A 83 13.75 12.62 21.23
N THR A 84 14.54 11.72 20.66
CA THR A 84 15.92 11.45 21.06
C THR A 84 16.85 11.37 19.86
N ASN A 85 18.16 11.51 20.11
CA ASN A 85 19.18 11.36 19.08
C ASN A 85 19.84 10.00 19.25
N ALA A 86 19.57 9.08 18.32
CA ALA A 86 20.25 7.79 18.25
C ALA A 86 21.17 7.80 17.03
N ASN A 87 22.45 7.47 17.21
CA ASN A 87 23.44 7.41 16.13
C ASN A 87 23.50 8.67 15.24
N GLY A 88 23.34 9.86 15.82
CA GLY A 88 23.38 11.14 15.09
C GLY A 88 22.11 11.49 14.30
N HIS A 89 21.03 10.70 14.45
CA HIS A 89 19.74 10.95 13.81
C HIS A 89 18.65 11.22 14.85
N HIS A 90 17.79 12.21 14.57
CA HIS A 90 16.60 12.46 15.36
C HIS A 90 15.57 11.33 15.14
N VAL A 91 15.37 10.53 16.18
CA VAL A 91 14.41 9.43 16.22
C VAL A 91 13.31 9.72 17.24
N VAL A 92 12.14 9.12 17.02
CA VAL A 92 11.02 9.19 17.97
C VAL A 92 11.01 7.87 18.74
N ALA A 93 11.36 7.94 20.03
CA ALA A 93 11.31 6.82 20.96
C ALA A 93 9.90 6.69 21.55
N ARG A 94 9.37 5.47 21.61
CA ARG A 94 8.09 5.20 22.27
C ARG A 94 8.23 5.18 23.78
N HIS A 95 9.38 4.72 24.27
CA HIS A 95 9.72 4.60 25.69
C HIS A 95 10.95 5.44 26.06
N LYS A 96 10.89 6.13 27.20
CA LYS A 96 11.96 6.94 27.79
C LYS A 96 11.92 6.90 29.32
N CYS A 97 13.02 6.49 29.95
CA CYS A 97 13.14 6.52 31.41
C CYS A 97 13.08 7.97 31.93
N SER A 98 12.21 8.20 32.91
CA SER A 98 12.00 9.52 33.52
C SER A 98 13.19 10.00 34.37
N THR A 99 14.05 9.08 34.84
CA THR A 99 15.22 9.40 35.68
C THR A 99 16.49 9.61 34.85
N CYS A 100 16.88 8.66 34.00
CA CYS A 100 18.13 8.74 33.24
C CYS A 100 17.97 9.14 31.78
N GLY A 101 16.74 9.19 31.25
CA GLY A 101 16.47 9.57 29.88
C GLY A 101 16.83 8.52 28.81
N LYS A 102 17.34 7.34 29.18
CA LYS A 102 17.55 6.20 28.26
C LYS A 102 16.24 5.86 27.55
N THR A 103 16.34 5.49 26.28
CA THR A 103 15.23 5.12 25.39
C THR A 103 15.41 3.74 24.80
N GLU A 104 14.35 3.19 24.19
CA GLU A 104 14.37 1.89 23.51
C GLU A 104 15.42 1.79 22.37
N HIS A 105 15.96 2.92 21.90
CA HIS A 105 16.99 2.95 20.85
C HIS A 105 18.41 2.87 21.40
N ASP A 106 18.61 2.99 22.72
CA ASP A 106 19.95 2.98 23.32
C ASP A 106 20.48 1.55 23.54
N ASP A 107 19.61 0.59 23.84
CA ASP A 107 19.93 -0.84 23.99
C ASP A 107 18.65 -1.68 23.85
N ASP A 108 18.69 -2.70 22.98
CA ASP A 108 17.58 -3.62 22.72
C ASP A 108 17.19 -4.49 23.94
N GLN A 109 18.06 -4.60 24.94
CA GLN A 109 17.79 -5.35 26.17
C GLN A 109 17.14 -4.51 27.28
N LEU A 110 16.92 -3.20 27.06
CA LEU A 110 16.28 -2.34 28.05
C LEU A 110 14.78 -2.60 28.15
N GLU A 111 14.33 -3.02 29.34
CA GLU A 111 12.90 -3.06 29.67
C GLU A 111 12.47 -1.78 30.38
N PHE A 112 11.38 -1.18 29.91
CA PHE A 112 10.72 -0.03 30.53
C PHE A 112 9.44 -0.46 31.24
N ARG A 113 9.26 -0.03 32.49
CA ARG A 113 8.10 -0.37 33.32
C ARG A 113 7.55 0.87 34.02
N PHE A 114 6.24 0.88 34.26
CA PHE A 114 5.57 1.93 35.03
C PHE A 114 5.64 1.65 36.52
N CYS A 115 5.82 2.69 37.33
CA CYS A 115 5.71 2.56 38.78
C CYS A 115 4.24 2.68 39.21
N SER A 116 3.70 1.63 39.85
CA SER A 116 2.31 1.62 40.32
C SER A 116 2.02 2.59 41.47
N LYS A 117 3.04 3.21 42.06
CA LYS A 117 2.94 4.10 43.23
C LYS A 117 3.11 5.57 42.86
N CYS A 118 3.62 5.89 41.67
CA CYS A 118 3.76 7.26 41.19
C CYS A 118 2.44 7.75 40.61
N ASP A 119 2.15 9.04 40.77
CA ASP A 119 0.98 9.67 40.19
C ASP A 119 1.30 10.22 38.80
N GLY A 120 0.93 9.48 37.76
CA GLY A 120 1.17 9.81 36.36
C GLY A 120 1.75 8.67 35.53
N ASN A 121 1.88 8.89 34.22
CA ASN A 121 2.40 7.88 33.29
C ASN A 121 3.94 7.97 33.16
N TYR A 122 4.65 7.77 34.27
CA TYR A 122 6.11 7.79 34.31
C TYR A 122 6.68 6.37 34.14
N GLU A 123 7.46 6.19 33.08
CA GLU A 123 8.18 4.94 32.85
C GLU A 123 9.63 5.02 33.32
N TYR A 124 10.15 3.88 33.78
CA TYR A 124 11.49 3.73 34.34
C TYR A 124 12.16 2.49 33.74
N CYS A 125 13.47 2.53 33.50
CA CYS A 125 14.22 1.32 33.21
C CYS A 125 14.36 0.45 34.47
N MET A 126 14.68 -0.83 34.32
CA MET A 126 14.82 -1.77 35.44
C MET A 126 15.77 -1.30 36.55
N GLU A 127 16.83 -0.57 36.20
CA GLU A 127 17.81 0.01 37.14
C GLU A 127 17.18 1.11 38.03
N HIS A 128 16.24 1.89 37.49
CA HIS A 128 15.61 3.02 38.17
C HIS A 128 14.21 2.70 38.73
N LEU A 129 13.63 1.56 38.37
CA LEU A 129 12.28 1.19 38.80
C LEU A 129 12.14 1.07 40.33
N PHE A 130 13.20 0.70 41.04
CA PHE A 130 13.17 0.52 42.49
C PHE A 130 13.94 1.57 43.28
N THR A 131 14.66 2.46 42.60
CA THR A 131 15.53 3.47 43.20
C THR A 131 15.06 4.90 42.96
N HIS A 132 14.01 5.11 42.17
CA HIS A 132 13.44 6.43 41.94
C HIS A 132 12.64 6.96 43.14
N GLU A 133 12.64 8.28 43.27
CA GLU A 133 11.72 8.97 44.19
C GLU A 133 10.32 9.01 43.59
N HIS A 134 9.34 8.65 44.40
CA HIS A 134 7.96 8.56 43.94
C HIS A 134 7.39 9.97 43.79
N VAL A 135 7.02 10.32 42.55
CA VAL A 135 6.35 11.58 42.27
C VAL A 135 4.88 11.44 42.68
N LYS A 136 4.46 12.26 43.64
CA LYS A 136 3.06 12.42 44.06
C LYS A 136 2.70 13.88 43.89
N LYS A 137 1.56 14.15 43.25
CA LYS A 137 1.02 15.49 43.09
C LYS A 137 0.25 15.94 44.33
#